data_AF-K1TKV4-F1
#
_entry.id   AF-K1TKV4-F1
#
_cell.length_a   1.000
_cell.length_b   1.000
_cell.length_c   1.000
_cell.angle_alpha   90.00
_cell.angle_beta   90.00
_cell.angle_gamma   90.00
#
_symmetry.space_group_name_H-M   'P 1'
#
loop_
_entity.id
_entity.type
_entity.pdbx_description
1 polymer ?
#
loop_
_entity_poly.entity_id
_entity_poly.type
_entity_poly.pdbx_seq_one_letter_code
_entity_poly.pdbx_strand_id
1 'polypeptide(L)' 'MATQDVWLRVKVHSEGIANQIQAIAEWSYSLDGKKFTKIGNPFTVREGKWIGAKLGFFNTRTAKKNDAAFFDVDWIHFEK' A
#
# COMPACT_ATOMS: atom_id res chain seq x y z
N MET A 1 -26.20 2.92 -8.07
CA MET A 1 -25.25 3.65 -7.21
C MET A 1 -23.87 3.26 -7.69
N ALA A 2 -23.00 4.21 -8.04
CA ALA A 2 -21.63 3.90 -8.43
C ALA A 2 -20.90 3.27 -7.24
N THR A 3 -20.04 2.29 -7.50
CA THR A 3 -19.12 1.77 -6.48
C THR A 3 -18.30 2.95 -5.95
N GLN A 4 -18.18 3.05 -4.62
CA GLN A 4 -17.38 4.10 -4.01
C GLN A 4 -15.89 3.81 -4.24
N ASP A 5 -15.17 4.78 -4.78
CA ASP A 5 -13.72 4.69 -4.93
C ASP A 5 -13.03 4.80 -3.56
N VAL A 6 -11.98 4.00 -3.38
CA VAL A 6 -11.12 4.06 -2.20
C VAL A 6 -9.70 4.35 -2.64
N TRP A 7 -9.12 5.36 -2.03
CA TRP A 7 -7.76 5.79 -2.30
C TRP A 7 -6.84 5.13 -1.28
N LEU A 8 -5.80 4.46 -1.75
CA LEU A 8 -4.77 3.85 -0.92
C LEU A 8 -3.48 4.65 -1.06
N ARG A 9 -2.81 4.93 0.05
CA ARG A 9 -1.53 5.65 0.06
C ARG A 9 -0.55 4.97 0.99
N VAL A 10 0.66 4.80 0.49
CA VAL A 10 1.84 4.47 1.29
C VAL A 10 2.80 5.64 1.24
N LYS A 11 3.28 6.08 2.40
CA LYS A 11 4.40 7.01 2.51
C LYS A 11 5.62 6.21 2.91
N VAL A 12 6.70 6.31 2.13
CA VAL A 12 7.97 5.65 2.43
C VAL A 12 9.00 6.70 2.79
N HIS A 13 9.64 6.56 3.94
CA HIS A 13 10.68 7.48 4.41
C HIS A 13 11.76 6.75 5.20
N SER A 14 12.92 7.38 5.34
CA SER A 14 14.02 6.84 6.14
C SER A 14 13.95 7.35 7.58
N GLU A 15 14.26 6.49 8.55
CA GLU A 15 14.42 6.85 9.97
C GLU A 15 15.72 6.25 10.51
N GLY A 16 16.34 6.89 11.51
CA GLY A 16 17.57 6.42 12.16
C GLY A 16 18.82 7.26 11.83
N ILE A 17 19.98 6.83 12.33
CA ILE A 17 21.25 7.56 12.22
C ILE A 17 22.37 6.60 11.80
N ALA A 18 23.21 7.03 10.86
CA ALA A 18 24.35 6.27 10.35
C ALA A 18 23.97 4.82 9.97
N ASN A 19 24.56 3.82 10.63
CA ASN A 19 24.35 2.40 10.34
C ASN A 19 23.01 1.85 10.85
N GLN A 20 22.14 2.69 11.43
CA GLN A 20 20.80 2.33 11.90
C GLN A 20 19.69 2.91 11.02
N ILE A 21 20.01 3.44 9.84
CA ILE A 21 19.00 3.95 8.91
C ILE A 21 18.15 2.80 8.37
N GLN A 22 16.84 2.91 8.53
CA GLN A 22 15.84 1.97 8.05
C GLN A 22 14.83 2.68 7.16
N ALA A 23 14.30 1.99 6.17
CA ALA A 23 13.14 2.46 5.41
C ALA A 23 11.85 2.05 6.13
N ILE A 24 10.96 3.02 6.35
CA ILE A 24 9.68 2.85 7.03
C ILE A 24 8.57 3.13 6.02
N ALA A 25 7.54 2.29 6.02
CA ALA A 25 6.33 2.47 5.23
C ALA A 25 5.12 2.72 6.14
N GLU A 26 4.45 3.85 5.96
CA GLU A 26 3.20 4.19 6.65
C GLU A 26 2.02 4.13 5.69
N TRP A 27 0.96 3.43 6.10
CA TRP A 27 -0.22 3.20 5.26
C TRP A 27 -1.38 4.11 5.67
N SER A 28 -2.15 4.54 4.69
CA SER A 28 -3.37 5.31 4.89
C SER A 28 -4.38 5.08 3.77
N TYR A 29 -5.64 5.37 4.04
CA TYR A 29 -6.71 5.31 3.04
C TYR A 29 -7.56 6.59 3.05
N SER A 30 -8.26 6.86 1.96
CA SER A 30 -9.22 7.95 1.86
C SER A 30 -10.48 7.52 1.10
N LEU A 31 -11.63 8.03 1.55
CA LEU A 31 -12.95 7.80 0.96
C LEU A 31 -13.43 8.96 0.09
N ASP A 32 -12.69 10.06 0.07
CA ASP A 32 -13.01 11.32 -0.63
C ASP A 32 -11.85 11.82 -1.50
N GLY A 33 -10.73 11.10 -1.53
CA GLY A 33 -9.49 11.48 -2.21
C GLY A 33 -8.76 12.66 -1.58
N LYS A 34 -9.25 13.21 -0.47
CA LYS A 34 -8.74 14.46 0.15
C LYS A 34 -8.16 14.20 1.53
N LYS A 35 -8.93 13.57 2.41
CA LYS A 35 -8.51 13.28 3.79
C LYS A 35 -8.06 11.83 3.90
N PHE A 36 -6.80 11.64 4.25
CA PHE A 36 -6.19 10.32 4.45
C PHE A 36 -6.14 9.96 5.93
N THR A 37 -6.70 8.80 6.27
CA THR A 37 -6.70 8.22 7.61
C THR A 37 -5.63 7.13 7.68
N LYS A 38 -4.72 7.21 8.66
CA LYS A 38 -3.68 6.19 8.89
C LYS A 38 -4.32 4.85 9.24
N ILE A 39 -3.73 3.75 8.76
CA ILE A 39 -4.15 2.39 9.06
C ILE A 39 -2.94 1.53 9.43
N GLY A 40 -3.10 0.74 10.50
CA GLY A 40 -2.06 -0.15 10.99
C GLY A 40 -0.87 0.59 11.63
N ASN A 41 0.18 -0.17 11.91
CA ASN A 41 1.43 0.35 12.44
C ASN A 41 2.44 0.59 11.30
N PRO A 42 3.41 1.50 11.48
CA PRO A 42 4.52 1.64 10.55
C PRO A 42 5.21 0.29 10.30
N PHE A 43 5.54 0.03 9.04
CA PHE A 43 6.22 -1.18 8.62
C PHE A 43 7.68 -0.89 8.31
N THR A 44 8.60 -1.49 9.06
CA THR A 44 10.02 -1.47 8.73
C THR A 44 10.26 -2.35 7.51
N VAL A 45 10.59 -1.71 6.39
CA VAL A 45 10.92 -2.37 5.13
C VAL A 45 12.17 -3.21 5.33
N ARG A 46 12.10 -4.48 4.92
CA ARG A 46 13.21 -5.41 5.04
C ARG A 46 13.93 -5.56 3.71
N GLU A 47 15.24 -5.60 3.81
CA GLU A 47 16.14 -5.88 2.69
C GLU A 47 15.87 -7.29 2.14
N GLY A 48 15.62 -7.40 0.83
CA GLY A 48 15.65 -8.67 0.12
C GLY A 48 17.06 -8.95 -0.41
N LYS A 49 17.42 -10.23 -0.63
CA LYS A 49 18.77 -10.59 -1.13
C LYS A 49 19.05 -10.08 -2.56
N TRP A 50 18.05 -10.12 -3.45
CA TRP A 50 18.25 -9.91 -4.90
C TRP A 50 17.18 -9.05 -5.58
N ILE A 51 16.10 -8.73 -4.87
CA ILE A 51 14.99 -7.92 -5.39
C ILE A 51 14.69 -6.84 -4.35
N GLY A 52 14.82 -5.57 -4.74
CA GLY A 52 14.45 -4.43 -3.88
C GLY A 52 12.95 -4.41 -3.58
N ALA A 53 12.53 -3.55 -2.66
CA ALA A 53 11.12 -3.41 -2.27
C ALA A 53 10.18 -3.22 -3.48
N LYS A 54 8.95 -3.72 -3.36
CA LYS A 54 7.91 -3.65 -4.39
C LYS A 54 6.62 -3.15 -3.76
N LEU A 55 5.86 -2.40 -4.53
CA LEU A 55 4.50 -1.97 -4.21
C LEU A 55 3.59 -2.48 -5.34
N GLY A 56 2.40 -2.92 -4.99
CA GLY A 56 1.42 -3.37 -5.98
C GLY A 56 0.10 -3.73 -5.34
N PHE A 57 -0.82 -4.13 -6.20
CA PHE A 57 -2.17 -4.53 -5.83
C PHE A 57 -2.31 -6.04 -5.98
N PHE A 58 -3.11 -6.64 -5.12
CA PHE A 58 -3.47 -8.04 -5.22
C PHE A 58 -4.92 -8.22 -4.78
N ASN A 59 -5.62 -9.16 -5.41
CA ASN A 59 -6.97 -9.55 -5.01
C ASN A 59 -6.96 -11.06 -4.76
N THR A 60 -7.31 -11.47 -3.54
CA THR A 60 -7.44 -12.87 -3.18
C THR A 60 -8.72 -13.08 -2.40
N ARG A 61 -9.18 -14.33 -2.39
CA ARG A 61 -10.26 -14.77 -1.54
C ARG A 61 -9.89 -16.10 -0.91
N THR A 62 -10.45 -16.35 0.27
CA THR A 62 -10.29 -17.64 0.97
C THR A 62 -11.23 -18.72 0.43
N ALA A 63 -12.38 -18.33 -0.15
CA ALA A 63 -13.38 -19.27 -0.66
C ALA A 63 -13.09 -19.74 -2.10
N LYS A 64 -13.28 -21.04 -2.36
CA LYS A 64 -13.19 -21.62 -3.70
C LYS A 64 -14.57 -21.62 -4.37
N LYS A 65 -14.80 -20.66 -5.27
CA LYS A 65 -16.01 -20.53 -6.09
C LYS A 65 -15.64 -20.40 -7.58
N ASN A 66 -16.60 -20.48 -8.51
CA ASN A 66 -16.34 -20.32 -9.96
C ASN A 66 -16.65 -18.92 -10.50
N ASP A 67 -17.08 -17.99 -9.64
CA ASP A 67 -17.26 -16.59 -9.96
C ASP A 67 -15.89 -15.89 -10.06
N ALA A 68 -15.77 -15.00 -11.04
CA ALA A 68 -14.56 -14.21 -11.29
C ALA A 68 -14.60 -12.94 -10.42
N ALA A 69 -14.02 -13.02 -9.22
CA ALA A 69 -13.78 -11.81 -8.43
C ALA A 69 -12.79 -10.90 -9.18
N PHE A 70 -13.09 -9.60 -9.23
CA PHE A 70 -12.22 -8.60 -9.84
C PHE A 70 -11.95 -7.47 -8.85
N PHE A 71 -10.82 -6.80 -9.04
CA PHE A 71 -10.46 -5.58 -8.33
C PHE A 71 -10.08 -4.56 -9.40
N ASP A 72 -10.88 -3.50 -9.50
CA ASP A 72 -10.69 -2.46 -10.51
C ASP A 72 -9.75 -1.39 -9.97
N VAL A 73 -8.65 -1.16 -10.68
CA VAL A 73 -7.61 -0.20 -10.31
C VAL A 73 -7.55 0.84 -11.40
N ASP A 74 -8.02 2.04 -11.09
CA ASP A 74 -8.04 3.16 -12.04
C ASP A 74 -6.61 3.63 -12.36
N TRP A 75 -5.83 3.95 -11.33
CA TRP A 75 -4.45 4.38 -11.52
C TRP A 75 -3.54 4.16 -10.29
N ILE A 76 -2.23 4.25 -10.53
CA ILE A 76 -1.21 4.39 -9.49
C ILE A 76 -0.36 5.63 -9.77
N HIS A 77 -0.12 6.43 -8.74
CA HIS A 77 0.69 7.64 -8.81
C HIS A 77 1.83 7.55 -7.80
N PHE A 78 3.01 8.01 -8.23
CA PHE A 78 4.19 8.10 -7.40
C PHE A 78 4.59 9.57 -7.24
N GLU A 79 4.67 10.02 -6.00
CA GLU A 79 5.19 11.32 -5.60
C GLU A 79 6.49 11.13 -4.81
N LYS A 80 7.36 12.15 -4.82
CA LYS A 80 8.65 12.15 -4.10
C LYS A 80 8.50 12.72 -2.69
#